data_AF-A0A139DD82-F1
#
_entry.id   AF-A0A139DD82-F1
#
_cell.length_a   1.000
_cell.length_b   1.000
_cell.length_c   1.000
_cell.angle_alpha   90.00
_cell.angle_beta   90.00
_cell.angle_gamma   90.00
#
_symmetry.space_group_name_H-M   'P 1'
#
loop_
_entity.id
_entity.type
_entity.pdbx_description
1 polymer ?
#
loop_
_entity_poly.entity_id
_entity_poly.type
_entity_poly.pdbx_seq_one_letter_code
_entity_poly.pdbx_strand_id
1 'polypeptide(L)'
;MTLWLSSGLIFTFAAIALILYKWWDMQCIGVTPVRTLVFIAILFTSGLDVGLIMFPLTEFGGYGNVSDNPEYGFANPLAIEFGFWAFLIWGFYFLTCFYFAIIEPRVQFFEIPVVKFINNVVIIGTCAFTAYLLLANLPWYLPELSSDDGVVPAFYAIVFLSIALAVYSSSKIKYVRILSVGSSLLFIALIVGMWFRAFVLGQGSPADFFGTASMLGEYFGNLNKF
;
A
#
# COMPACT_ATOMS: atom_id res chain seq x y z
N MET A 1 1.31 5.78 25.76
CA MET A 1 1.51 5.76 24.29
C MET A 1 0.33 6.31 23.50
N THR A 2 -0.92 6.14 23.94
CA THR A 2 -2.13 6.57 23.22
C THR A 2 -2.23 8.08 22.98
N LEU A 3 -1.89 8.92 23.96
CA LEU A 3 -2.03 10.39 23.83
C LEU A 3 -1.23 10.97 22.65
N TRP A 4 0.03 10.56 22.49
CA TRP A 4 0.90 11.05 21.40
C TRP A 4 0.39 10.61 20.03
N LEU A 5 -0.05 9.35 19.90
CA LEU A 5 -0.62 8.83 18.67
C LEU A 5 -1.90 9.56 18.30
N SER A 6 -2.86 9.67 19.23
CA SER A 6 -4.12 10.38 19.01
C SER A 6 -3.89 11.86 18.68
N SER A 7 -2.94 12.51 19.33
CA SER A 7 -2.57 13.90 19.03
C SER A 7 -1.99 14.04 17.62
N GLY A 8 -1.13 13.09 17.22
CA GLY A 8 -0.57 13.01 15.87
C GLY A 8 -1.65 12.82 14.81
N LEU A 9 -2.61 11.93 15.04
CA LEU A 9 -3.74 11.69 14.12
C LEU A 9 -4.63 12.93 13.97
N ILE A 10 -5.00 13.57 15.09
CA ILE A 10 -5.79 14.82 15.06
C ILE A 10 -5.03 15.91 14.30
N PHE A 11 -3.74 16.06 14.53
CA PHE A 11 -2.90 17.00 13.80
C PHE A 11 -2.87 16.68 12.30
N THR A 12 -2.69 15.42 11.91
CA THR A 12 -2.73 14.97 10.51
C THR A 12 -4.05 15.36 9.85
N PHE A 13 -5.19 15.05 10.46
CA PHE A 13 -6.49 15.41 9.90
C PHE A 13 -6.70 16.93 9.81
N ALA A 14 -6.30 17.68 10.85
CA ALA A 14 -6.37 19.14 10.84
C ALA A 14 -5.48 19.75 9.75
N ALA A 15 -4.27 19.21 9.54
CA ALA A 15 -3.36 19.64 8.48
C ALA A 15 -3.96 19.37 7.10
N ILE A 16 -4.53 18.18 6.87
CA ILE A 16 -5.22 17.84 5.61
C ILE A 16 -6.37 18.82 5.37
N ALA A 17 -7.23 19.05 6.36
CA ALA A 17 -8.36 19.98 6.23
C ALA A 17 -7.90 21.42 5.93
N LEU A 18 -6.85 21.90 6.62
CA LEU A 18 -6.26 23.20 6.36
C LEU A 18 -5.70 23.30 4.95
N ILE A 19 -5.00 22.25 4.48
CA ILE A 19 -4.44 22.19 3.14
C ILE A 19 -5.55 22.28 2.09
N LEU A 20 -6.58 21.45 2.24
CA LEU A 20 -7.74 21.40 1.35
C LEU A 20 -8.59 22.67 1.42
N TYR A 21 -8.55 23.43 2.50
CA TYR A 21 -9.25 24.72 2.59
C TYR A 21 -8.46 25.85 1.93
N LYS A 22 -7.16 25.93 2.19
CA LYS A 22 -6.34 27.09 1.81
C LYS A 22 -5.66 26.96 0.45
N TRP A 23 -5.37 25.75 -0.03
CA TRP A 23 -4.64 25.51 -1.28
C TRP A 23 -5.43 24.62 -2.26
N TRP A 24 -6.75 24.61 -2.17
CA TRP A 24 -7.64 23.76 -2.95
C TRP A 24 -7.54 23.96 -4.48
N ASP A 25 -7.21 25.17 -4.92
CA ASP A 25 -7.12 25.58 -6.33
C ASP A 25 -5.66 25.67 -6.82
N MET A 26 -4.69 25.26 -6.00
CA MET A 26 -3.27 25.34 -6.34
C MET A 26 -2.90 24.29 -7.39
N GLN A 27 -2.45 24.75 -8.56
CA GLN A 27 -1.99 23.87 -9.63
C GLN A 27 -0.53 23.43 -9.42
N CYS A 28 -0.33 22.11 -9.29
CA CYS A 28 0.99 21.50 -9.21
C CYS A 28 1.51 21.19 -10.63
N ILE A 29 2.46 21.98 -11.13
CA ILE A 29 3.02 21.82 -12.49
C ILE A 29 4.34 21.05 -12.40
N GLY A 30 4.33 19.81 -12.91
CA GLY A 30 5.52 18.96 -13.01
C GLY A 30 6.15 18.95 -14.40
N VAL A 31 7.43 18.59 -14.49
CA VAL A 31 8.20 18.53 -15.75
C VAL A 31 7.80 17.36 -16.67
N THR A 32 7.12 16.34 -16.12
CA THR A 32 6.73 15.12 -16.86
C THR A 32 5.23 14.85 -16.68
N PRO A 33 4.34 15.63 -17.32
CA PRO A 33 2.90 15.42 -17.20
C PRO A 33 2.49 14.08 -17.83
N VAL A 34 1.53 13.43 -17.20
CA VAL A 34 0.90 12.20 -17.71
C VAL A 34 -0.61 12.38 -17.78
N ARG A 35 -1.29 11.58 -18.60
CA ARG A 35 -2.76 11.61 -18.67
C ARG A 35 -3.36 11.13 -17.35
N THR A 36 -4.54 11.63 -16.99
CA THR A 36 -5.19 11.35 -15.69
C THR A 36 -5.30 9.86 -15.37
N LEU A 37 -5.74 9.02 -16.33
CA LEU A 37 -5.86 7.58 -16.09
C LEU A 37 -4.50 6.89 -15.87
N VAL A 38 -3.45 7.36 -16.55
CA VAL A 38 -2.09 6.86 -16.33
C VAL A 38 -1.60 7.28 -14.95
N PHE A 39 -1.91 8.51 -14.53
CA PHE A 39 -1.56 9.00 -13.20
C PHE A 39 -2.24 8.15 -12.11
N ILE A 40 -3.54 7.89 -12.26
CA ILE A 40 -4.30 7.01 -11.37
C ILE A 40 -3.68 5.61 -11.33
N ALA A 41 -3.35 5.02 -12.48
CA ALA A 41 -2.70 3.70 -12.53
C ALA A 41 -1.35 3.71 -11.79
N ILE A 42 -0.54 4.76 -11.95
CA ILE A 42 0.73 4.90 -11.22
C ILE A 42 0.49 4.94 -9.71
N LEU A 43 -0.41 5.81 -9.23
CA LEU A 43 -0.75 5.90 -7.80
C LEU A 43 -1.34 4.61 -7.24
N PHE A 44 -2.17 3.93 -8.02
CA PHE A 44 -2.75 2.67 -7.62
C PHE A 44 -1.68 1.58 -7.47
N THR A 45 -0.77 1.48 -8.46
CA THR A 45 0.28 0.47 -8.45
C THR A 45 1.38 0.72 -7.42
N SER A 46 1.57 1.94 -6.91
CA SER A 46 2.52 2.19 -5.82
C SER A 46 2.13 1.53 -4.50
N GLY A 47 0.84 1.20 -4.30
CA GLY A 47 0.36 0.47 -3.12
C GLY A 47 -0.07 -0.98 -3.39
N LEU A 48 0.02 -1.46 -4.63
CA LEU A 48 -0.66 -2.68 -5.06
C LEU A 48 -0.06 -3.98 -4.52
N ASP A 49 1.25 -4.11 -4.49
CA ASP A 49 1.90 -5.38 -4.16
C ASP A 49 1.73 -5.73 -2.67
N VAL A 50 2.51 -5.06 -1.83
CA VAL A 50 2.54 -5.33 -0.39
C VAL A 50 1.21 -4.98 0.28
N GLY A 51 0.62 -3.83 -0.05
CA GLY A 51 -0.56 -3.30 0.65
C GLY A 51 -1.91 -3.83 0.18
N LEU A 52 -2.05 -4.35 -1.06
CA LEU A 52 -3.33 -4.84 -1.59
C LEU A 52 -3.35 -6.34 -1.93
N ILE A 53 -2.20 -7.00 -2.00
CA ILE A 53 -2.11 -8.45 -2.26
C ILE A 53 -1.47 -9.16 -1.07
N MET A 54 -0.22 -8.83 -0.74
CA MET A 54 0.56 -9.61 0.23
C MET A 54 -0.08 -9.60 1.61
N PHE A 55 -0.20 -8.42 2.23
CA PHE A 55 -0.71 -8.33 3.60
C PHE A 55 -2.17 -8.76 3.72
N PRO A 56 -3.08 -8.39 2.80
CA PRO A 56 -4.44 -8.91 2.86
C PRO A 56 -4.54 -10.44 2.79
N LEU A 57 -3.63 -11.11 2.06
CA LEU A 57 -3.65 -12.57 1.98
C LEU A 57 -3.00 -13.24 3.19
N THR A 58 -2.01 -12.61 3.82
CA THR A 58 -1.28 -13.17 4.96
C THR A 58 -1.88 -12.81 6.32
N GLU A 59 -2.50 -11.64 6.46
CA GLU A 59 -2.94 -11.09 7.75
C GLU A 59 -4.43 -11.27 8.01
N PHE A 60 -5.28 -11.26 6.98
CA PHE A 60 -6.74 -11.36 7.11
C PHE A 60 -7.20 -12.51 8.01
N GLY A 61 -6.60 -13.69 7.83
CA GLY A 61 -6.90 -14.87 8.65
C GLY A 61 -6.51 -14.71 10.12
N GLY A 62 -5.45 -13.96 10.40
CA GLY A 62 -4.99 -13.65 11.76
C GLY A 62 -5.97 -12.76 12.51
N TYR A 63 -6.56 -11.77 11.84
CA TYR A 63 -7.57 -10.88 12.44
C TYR A 63 -8.83 -11.62 12.89
N GLY A 64 -9.18 -12.75 12.24
CA GLY A 64 -10.30 -13.61 12.64
C GLY A 64 -9.98 -14.57 13.77
N ASN A 65 -8.71 -14.81 14.07
CA ASN A 65 -8.26 -15.74 15.09
C ASN A 65 -8.06 -15.02 16.44
N VAL A 66 -9.18 -14.69 17.09
CA VAL A 66 -9.19 -13.94 18.37
C VAL A 66 -8.59 -14.75 19.53
N SER A 67 -8.48 -16.08 19.41
CA SER A 67 -7.77 -16.91 20.39
C SER A 67 -6.26 -16.63 20.41
N ASP A 68 -5.65 -16.52 19.23
CA ASP A 68 -4.21 -16.28 19.11
C ASP A 68 -3.88 -14.78 19.06
N ASN A 69 -4.81 -13.94 18.56
CA ASN A 69 -4.65 -12.49 18.41
C ASN A 69 -5.84 -11.73 19.07
N PRO A 70 -5.94 -11.74 20.40
CA PRO A 70 -7.06 -11.14 21.13
C PRO A 70 -7.17 -9.62 20.92
N GLU A 71 -6.08 -8.94 20.56
CA GLU A 71 -6.04 -7.51 20.26
C GLU A 71 -6.94 -7.11 19.09
N TYR A 72 -7.26 -8.02 18.17
CA TYR A 72 -8.14 -7.77 17.03
C TYR A 72 -9.61 -8.08 17.31
N GLY A 73 -9.96 -8.57 18.51
CA GLY A 73 -11.34 -8.93 18.85
C GLY A 73 -12.34 -7.76 18.96
N PHE A 74 -11.92 -6.53 18.67
CA PHE A 74 -12.76 -5.34 18.80
C PHE A 74 -13.58 -5.00 17.56
N ALA A 75 -13.25 -5.56 16.40
CA ALA A 75 -13.95 -5.38 15.14
C ALA A 75 -13.84 -6.64 14.28
N ASN A 76 -14.72 -6.82 13.31
CA ASN A 76 -14.59 -7.92 12.37
C ASN A 76 -13.33 -7.78 11.48
N PRO A 77 -12.79 -8.89 10.95
CA PRO A 77 -11.56 -8.88 10.14
C PRO A 77 -11.58 -7.93 8.94
N LEU A 78 -12.73 -7.78 8.28
CA LEU A 78 -12.87 -6.89 7.12
C LEU A 78 -12.77 -5.42 7.52
N ALA A 79 -13.32 -5.04 8.68
CA ALA A 79 -13.17 -3.69 9.22
C ALA A 79 -11.72 -3.41 9.66
N ILE A 80 -10.99 -4.42 10.12
CA ILE A 80 -9.58 -4.29 10.54
C ILE A 80 -8.67 -4.04 9.35
N GLU A 81 -8.77 -4.89 8.32
CA GLU A 81 -8.14 -4.68 7.01
C GLU A 81 -8.39 -3.28 6.47
N PHE A 82 -9.67 -2.88 6.45
CA PHE A 82 -10.07 -1.58 5.94
C PHE A 82 -9.44 -0.44 6.75
N GLY A 83 -9.38 -0.57 8.08
CA GLY A 83 -8.76 0.43 8.94
C GLY A 83 -7.27 0.61 8.69
N PHE A 84 -6.54 -0.48 8.42
CA PHE A 84 -5.09 -0.44 8.18
C PHE A 84 -4.72 0.02 6.77
N TRP A 85 -5.50 -0.35 5.74
CA TRP A 85 -5.10 -0.18 4.34
C TRP A 85 -5.92 0.85 3.55
N ALA A 86 -7.07 1.29 4.07
CA ALA A 86 -7.85 2.36 3.47
C ALA A 86 -7.36 3.74 3.95
N PHE A 87 -8.27 4.65 4.32
CA PHE A 87 -8.05 6.09 4.25
C PHE A 87 -6.84 6.66 4.99
N LEU A 88 -6.49 6.12 6.17
CA LEU A 88 -5.55 6.79 7.06
C LEU A 88 -4.13 6.85 6.47
N ILE A 89 -3.64 5.75 5.89
CA ILE A 89 -2.30 5.70 5.30
C ILE A 89 -2.19 6.62 4.07
N TRP A 90 -3.27 6.71 3.27
CA TRP A 90 -3.34 7.65 2.14
C TRP A 90 -3.35 9.11 2.59
N GLY A 91 -3.90 9.41 3.77
CA GLY A 91 -3.82 10.74 4.37
C GLY A 91 -2.38 11.17 4.65
N PHE A 92 -1.54 10.26 5.16
CA PHE A 92 -0.12 10.54 5.33
C PHE A 92 0.59 10.74 3.99
N TYR A 93 0.32 9.90 2.99
CA TYR A 93 0.87 10.09 1.64
C TYR A 93 0.46 11.42 1.03
N PHE A 94 -0.78 11.86 1.22
CA PHE A 94 -1.24 13.17 0.76
C PHE A 94 -0.43 14.30 1.39
N LEU A 95 -0.20 14.29 2.71
CA LEU A 95 0.60 15.31 3.39
C LEU A 95 2.04 15.34 2.88
N THR A 96 2.65 14.16 2.71
CA THR A 96 4.02 14.05 2.18
C THR A 96 4.09 14.55 0.73
N CYS A 97 3.12 14.19 -0.13
CA CYS A 97 3.03 14.69 -1.49
C CYS A 97 2.86 16.21 -1.52
N PHE A 98 1.99 16.77 -0.67
CA PHE A 98 1.81 18.21 -0.56
C PHE A 98 3.11 18.91 -0.16
N TYR A 99 3.83 18.38 0.84
CA TYR A 99 5.12 18.91 1.24
C TYR A 99 6.09 18.93 0.05
N PHE A 100 6.31 17.81 -0.64
CA PHE A 100 7.28 17.75 -1.74
C PHE A 100 6.86 18.55 -2.98
N ALA A 101 5.56 18.66 -3.25
CA ALA A 101 5.07 19.37 -4.43
C ALA A 101 5.06 20.90 -4.23
N ILE A 102 4.78 21.38 -3.02
CA ILE A 102 4.46 22.80 -2.78
C ILE A 102 5.42 23.47 -1.80
N ILE A 103 5.79 22.79 -0.70
CA ILE A 103 6.61 23.37 0.37
C ILE A 103 8.10 23.20 0.07
N GLU A 104 8.55 21.98 -0.22
CA GLU A 104 9.96 21.63 -0.40
C GLU A 104 10.68 22.49 -1.44
N PRO A 105 10.09 22.81 -2.62
CA PRO A 105 10.76 23.69 -3.59
C PRO A 105 11.11 25.09 -3.05
N ARG A 106 10.47 25.53 -1.96
CA ARG A 106 10.70 26.82 -1.31
C ARG A 106 11.65 26.76 -0.13
N VAL A 107 11.64 25.64 0.61
CA VAL A 107 12.48 25.49 1.83
C VAL A 107 13.79 24.76 1.56
N GLN A 108 13.84 23.94 0.51
CA GLN A 108 15.02 23.19 0.06
C GLN A 108 15.71 22.44 1.21
N PHE A 109 14.91 21.85 2.11
CA PHE A 109 15.41 21.21 3.32
C PHE A 109 16.31 20.01 2.99
N PHE A 110 15.99 19.28 1.91
CA PHE A 110 16.74 18.13 1.45
C PHE A 110 18.04 18.47 0.70
N GLU A 111 18.32 19.77 0.46
CA GLU A 111 19.62 20.22 -0.05
C GLU A 111 20.68 20.30 1.06
N ILE A 112 20.27 20.28 2.34
CA ILE A 112 21.20 20.25 3.47
C ILE A 112 21.97 18.91 3.44
N PRO A 113 23.32 18.91 3.41
CA PRO A 113 24.11 17.69 3.20
C PRO A 113 23.82 16.57 4.19
N VAL A 114 23.63 16.89 5.47
CA VAL A 114 23.31 15.91 6.52
C VAL A 114 21.92 15.32 6.32
N VAL A 115 20.92 16.14 5.98
CA VAL A 115 19.55 15.69 5.70
C VAL A 115 19.54 14.77 4.48
N LYS A 116 20.24 15.16 3.41
CA LYS A 116 20.39 14.34 2.21
C LYS A 116 21.04 12.99 2.48
N PHE A 117 22.08 12.97 3.31
CA PHE A 117 22.73 11.71 3.73
C PHE A 117 21.77 10.81 4.50
N ILE A 118 21.06 11.35 5.50
CA ILE A 118 20.08 10.60 6.29
C ILE A 118 18.96 10.09 5.39
N ASN A 119 18.42 10.91 4.50
CA ASN A 119 17.39 10.52 3.54
C ASN A 119 17.83 9.35 2.66
N ASN A 120 19.07 9.38 2.16
CA ASN A 120 19.62 8.27 1.37
C ASN A 120 19.73 6.98 2.20
N VAL A 121 20.15 7.06 3.47
CA VAL A 121 20.17 5.89 4.38
C VAL A 121 18.76 5.34 4.58
N VAL A 122 17.77 6.20 4.80
CA VAL A 122 16.36 5.80 4.96
C VAL A 122 15.86 5.11 3.69
N ILE A 123 16.11 5.68 2.51
CA ILE A 123 15.73 5.08 1.23
C ILE A 123 16.34 3.68 1.08
N ILE A 124 17.64 3.52 1.34
CA ILE A 124 18.31 2.21 1.27
C ILE A 124 17.65 1.23 2.26
N GLY A 125 17.37 1.67 3.48
CA GLY A 125 16.70 0.86 4.50
C GLY A 125 15.30 0.41 4.06
N THR A 126 14.49 1.32 3.51
CA THR A 126 13.16 1.01 2.99
C THR A 126 13.24 0.03 1.81
N CYS A 127 14.15 0.25 0.85
CA CYS A 127 14.35 -0.67 -0.27
C CYS A 127 14.79 -2.07 0.20
N ALA A 128 15.71 -2.14 1.16
CA ALA A 128 16.18 -3.40 1.74
C ALA A 128 15.05 -4.13 2.48
N PHE A 129 14.24 -3.40 3.25
CA PHE A 129 13.09 -3.95 3.94
C PHE A 129 12.05 -4.50 2.97
N THR A 130 11.71 -3.78 1.89
CA THR A 130 10.79 -4.29 0.86
C THR A 130 11.33 -5.55 0.18
N ALA A 131 12.62 -5.60 -0.14
CA ALA A 131 13.24 -6.79 -0.71
C ALA A 131 13.23 -7.98 0.27
N TYR A 132 13.45 -7.71 1.56
CA TYR A 132 13.34 -8.72 2.61
C TYR A 132 11.91 -9.24 2.75
N LEU A 133 10.89 -8.38 2.72
CA LEU A 133 9.50 -8.81 2.77
C LEU A 133 9.15 -9.71 1.59
N LEU A 134 9.61 -9.38 0.37
CA LEU A 134 9.45 -10.27 -0.77
C LEU A 134 10.11 -11.62 -0.53
N LEU A 135 11.37 -11.64 -0.07
CA LEU A 135 12.09 -12.88 0.23
C LEU A 135 11.38 -13.74 1.28
N ALA A 136 10.87 -13.12 2.34
CA ALA A 136 10.18 -13.81 3.44
C ALA A 136 8.83 -14.40 3.01
N ASN A 137 8.15 -13.77 2.05
CA ASN A 137 6.83 -14.20 1.58
C ASN A 137 6.90 -15.09 0.32
N LEU A 138 8.04 -15.19 -0.37
CA LEU A 138 8.22 -16.07 -1.54
C LEU A 138 7.86 -17.54 -1.29
N PRO A 139 8.19 -18.17 -0.14
CA PRO A 139 7.76 -19.53 0.15
C PRO A 139 6.24 -19.70 0.17
N TRP A 140 5.50 -18.68 0.61
CA TRP A 140 4.04 -18.69 0.60
C TRP A 140 3.48 -18.58 -0.83
N TYR A 141 4.10 -17.75 -1.67
CA TYR A 141 3.69 -17.58 -3.07
C TYR A 141 4.04 -18.79 -3.96
N LEU A 142 5.20 -19.42 -3.73
CA LEU A 142 5.74 -20.51 -4.54
C LEU A 142 6.15 -21.69 -3.63
N PRO A 143 5.17 -22.37 -2.99
CA PRO A 143 5.46 -23.46 -2.06
C PRO A 143 6.14 -24.64 -2.74
N GLU A 144 5.89 -24.88 -4.03
CA GLU A 144 6.56 -25.92 -4.82
C GLU A 144 8.08 -25.72 -4.92
N LEU A 145 8.55 -24.48 -4.80
CA LEU A 145 9.98 -24.14 -4.79
C LEU A 145 10.54 -24.06 -3.38
N SER A 146 9.72 -24.19 -2.34
CA SER A 146 10.20 -24.24 -0.96
C SER A 146 10.67 -25.66 -0.64
N SER A 147 11.96 -25.80 -0.34
CA SER A 147 12.50 -27.05 0.22
C SER A 147 12.28 -27.07 1.73
N ASP A 148 12.02 -28.25 2.30
CA ASP A 148 11.84 -28.45 3.76
C ASP A 148 13.05 -27.96 4.60
N ASP A 149 14.24 -27.80 4.00
CA ASP A 149 15.51 -27.48 4.69
C ASP A 149 16.01 -26.01 4.55
N GLY A 150 15.16 -25.05 4.15
CA GLY A 150 15.46 -23.61 4.26
C GLY A 150 15.43 -22.80 2.96
N VAL A 151 16.14 -21.65 2.96
CA VAL A 151 16.05 -20.63 1.88
C VAL A 151 16.73 -21.12 0.60
N VAL A 152 15.92 -21.34 -0.44
CA VAL A 152 16.38 -21.88 -1.73
C VAL A 152 17.15 -20.81 -2.53
N PRO A 153 18.32 -21.13 -3.12
CA PRO A 153 19.06 -20.22 -4.01
C PRO A 153 18.19 -19.58 -5.12
N ALA A 154 17.15 -20.29 -5.56
CA ALA A 154 16.14 -19.79 -6.49
C ALA A 154 15.41 -18.53 -5.96
N PHE A 155 15.07 -18.46 -4.67
CA PHE A 155 14.42 -17.28 -4.09
C PHE A 155 15.34 -16.06 -4.11
N TYR A 156 16.62 -16.23 -3.77
CA TYR A 156 17.61 -15.15 -3.91
C TYR A 156 17.76 -14.68 -5.35
N ALA A 157 17.74 -15.59 -6.32
CA ALA A 157 17.78 -15.26 -7.73
C ALA A 157 16.54 -14.46 -8.17
N ILE A 158 15.33 -14.85 -7.72
CA ILE A 158 14.09 -14.13 -7.99
C ILE A 158 14.16 -12.71 -7.42
N VAL A 159 14.53 -12.56 -6.15
CA VAL A 159 14.64 -11.24 -5.51
C VAL A 159 15.67 -10.36 -6.22
N PHE A 160 16.83 -10.92 -6.56
CA PHE A 160 17.87 -10.20 -7.30
C PHE A 160 17.36 -9.73 -8.68
N LEU A 161 16.69 -10.60 -9.43
CA LEU A 161 16.11 -10.25 -10.73
C LEU A 161 15.02 -9.19 -10.60
N SER A 162 14.16 -9.29 -9.59
CA SER A 162 13.13 -8.29 -9.29
C SER A 162 13.76 -6.91 -9.01
N ILE A 163 14.82 -6.85 -8.22
CA ILE A 163 15.56 -5.60 -7.94
C ILE A 163 16.18 -5.06 -9.24
N ALA A 164 16.86 -5.91 -10.01
CA ALA A 164 17.51 -5.49 -11.25
C ALA A 164 16.50 -4.93 -12.28
N LEU A 165 15.36 -5.60 -12.44
CA LEU A 165 14.28 -5.15 -13.31
C LEU A 165 13.61 -3.88 -12.79
N ALA A 166 13.44 -3.74 -11.47
CA ALA A 166 12.91 -2.52 -10.86
C ALA A 166 13.82 -1.32 -11.13
N VAL A 167 15.14 -1.46 -10.94
CA VAL A 167 16.14 -0.41 -11.23
C VAL A 167 16.17 -0.07 -12.72
N TYR A 168 16.11 -1.08 -13.59
CA TYR A 168 16.06 -0.87 -15.03
C TYR A 168 14.79 -0.11 -15.45
N SER A 169 13.63 -0.54 -14.95
CA SER A 169 12.34 0.04 -15.31
C SER A 169 12.16 1.47 -14.76
N SER A 170 12.75 1.79 -13.61
CA SER A 170 12.67 3.14 -13.02
C SER A 170 13.54 4.18 -13.78
N SER A 171 14.46 3.73 -14.63
CA SER A 171 15.35 4.62 -15.39
C SER A 171 14.61 5.52 -16.40
N LYS A 172 13.42 5.11 -16.87
CA LYS A 172 12.60 5.92 -17.78
C LYS A 172 11.13 5.83 -17.40
N ILE A 173 10.48 7.00 -17.28
CA ILE A 173 9.04 7.11 -16.98
C ILE A 173 8.15 6.33 -17.96
N LYS A 174 8.62 6.09 -19.18
CA LYS A 174 7.92 5.28 -20.19
C LYS A 174 7.63 3.86 -19.67
N TYR A 175 8.60 3.23 -19.01
CA TYR A 175 8.41 1.86 -18.50
C TYR A 175 7.47 1.85 -17.30
N VAL A 176 7.64 2.78 -16.37
CA VAL A 176 6.73 2.96 -15.23
C VAL A 176 5.29 3.11 -15.71
N ARG A 177 5.05 3.95 -16.72
CA ARG A 177 3.71 4.10 -17.32
C ARG A 177 3.13 2.78 -17.84
N ILE A 178 3.91 2.01 -18.61
CA ILE A 178 3.45 0.77 -19.22
C ILE A 178 3.18 -0.28 -18.14
N LEU A 179 4.11 -0.43 -17.20
CA LEU A 179 4.00 -1.38 -16.10
C LEU A 179 2.82 -1.03 -15.20
N SER A 180 2.64 0.24 -14.83
CA SER A 180 1.52 0.65 -13.98
C SER A 180 0.17 0.37 -14.64
N VAL A 181 -0.02 0.74 -15.91
CA VAL A 181 -1.28 0.46 -16.62
C VAL A 181 -1.48 -1.04 -16.79
N GLY A 182 -0.44 -1.77 -17.16
CA GLY A 182 -0.48 -3.23 -17.31
C GLY A 182 -0.87 -3.93 -16.01
N SER A 183 -0.22 -3.60 -14.90
CA SER A 183 -0.50 -4.17 -13.59
C SER A 183 -1.89 -3.79 -13.08
N SER A 184 -2.36 -2.55 -13.30
CA SER A 184 -3.75 -2.19 -12.99
C SER A 184 -4.75 -3.06 -13.76
N LEU A 185 -4.53 -3.28 -15.06
CA LEU A 185 -5.41 -4.13 -15.86
C LEU A 185 -5.35 -5.59 -15.42
N LEU A 186 -4.16 -6.12 -15.14
CA LEU A 186 -4.00 -7.49 -14.63
C LEU A 186 -4.68 -7.67 -13.28
N PHE A 187 -4.60 -6.69 -12.40
CA PHE A 187 -5.28 -6.74 -11.11
C PHE A 187 -6.80 -6.66 -11.24
N ILE A 188 -7.32 -5.81 -12.12
CA ILE A 188 -8.75 -5.79 -12.45
C ILE A 188 -9.19 -7.15 -13.03
N ALA A 189 -8.38 -7.72 -13.93
CA ALA A 189 -8.65 -9.05 -14.49
C ALA A 189 -8.63 -10.14 -13.40
N LEU A 190 -7.73 -10.04 -12.43
CA LEU A 190 -7.68 -10.93 -11.27
C LEU A 190 -8.96 -10.81 -10.42
N ILE A 191 -9.41 -9.58 -10.11
CA ILE A 191 -10.67 -9.34 -9.40
C ILE A 191 -11.84 -9.97 -10.14
N VAL A 192 -11.96 -9.72 -11.45
CA VAL A 192 -13.03 -10.30 -12.29
C VAL A 192 -12.95 -11.82 -12.30
N GLY A 193 -11.75 -12.39 -12.39
CA GLY A 193 -11.52 -13.84 -12.33
C GLY A 193 -11.93 -14.44 -10.98
N MET A 194 -11.60 -13.79 -9.87
CA MET A 194 -12.02 -14.21 -8.53
C MET A 194 -13.54 -14.10 -8.35
N TRP A 195 -14.15 -13.03 -8.86
CA TRP A 195 -15.60 -12.86 -8.89
C TRP A 195 -16.28 -13.99 -9.67
N PHE A 196 -15.78 -14.30 -10.86
CA PHE A 196 -16.30 -15.40 -11.69
C PHE A 196 -16.18 -16.75 -10.97
N ARG A 197 -15.02 -17.03 -10.34
CA ARG A 197 -14.84 -18.25 -9.54
C ARG A 197 -15.79 -18.32 -8.35
N ALA A 198 -16.04 -17.21 -7.65
CA ALA A 198 -16.88 -17.19 -6.46
C ALA A 198 -18.38 -17.33 -6.77
N PHE A 199 -18.88 -16.60 -7.78
CA PHE A 199 -20.33 -16.48 -8.04
C PHE A 199 -20.85 -17.32 -9.20
N VAL A 200 -20.01 -17.66 -10.19
CA VAL A 200 -20.45 -18.46 -11.35
C VAL A 200 -20.10 -19.92 -11.19
N LEU A 201 -18.87 -20.22 -10.75
CA LEU A 201 -18.41 -21.59 -10.54
C LEU A 201 -18.63 -22.09 -9.10
N GLY A 202 -18.72 -21.16 -8.14
CA GLY A 202 -18.91 -21.43 -6.72
C GLY A 202 -20.38 -21.39 -6.29
N GLN A 203 -20.59 -21.49 -4.99
CA GLN A 203 -21.92 -21.38 -4.35
C GLN A 203 -22.21 -19.98 -3.78
N GLY A 204 -21.30 -19.01 -3.95
CA GLY A 204 -21.50 -17.68 -3.42
C GLY A 204 -22.62 -16.95 -4.15
N SER A 205 -23.44 -16.19 -3.43
CA SER A 205 -24.39 -15.26 -4.03
C SER A 205 -23.81 -13.84 -4.06
N PRO A 206 -24.05 -13.04 -5.12
CA PRO A 206 -23.77 -11.61 -5.09
C PRO A 206 -24.43 -10.91 -3.89
N ALA A 207 -25.57 -11.41 -3.39
CA ALA A 207 -26.21 -10.90 -2.19
C ALA A 207 -25.33 -11.08 -0.94
N ASP A 208 -24.59 -12.19 -0.81
CA ASP A 208 -23.69 -12.44 0.31
C ASP A 208 -22.48 -11.49 0.29
N PHE A 209 -22.02 -11.12 -0.91
CA PHE A 209 -20.97 -10.12 -1.09
C PHE A 209 -21.41 -8.74 -0.59
N PHE A 210 -22.59 -8.29 -0.99
CA PHE A 210 -23.14 -7.02 -0.49
C PHE A 210 -23.50 -7.07 1.00
N GLY A 211 -23.95 -8.22 1.49
CA GLY A 211 -24.16 -8.45 2.93
C GLY A 211 -22.86 -8.28 3.71
N THR A 212 -21.77 -8.90 3.25
CA THR A 212 -20.44 -8.76 3.85
C THR A 212 -19.89 -7.34 3.74
N ALA A 213 -20.20 -6.60 2.66
CA ALA A 213 -19.76 -5.21 2.53
C ALA A 213 -20.28 -4.29 3.65
N SER A 214 -21.44 -4.61 4.25
CA SER A 214 -21.95 -3.87 5.42
C SER A 214 -21.06 -3.98 6.66
N MET A 215 -20.26 -5.05 6.76
CA MET A 215 -19.32 -5.26 7.87
C MET A 215 -18.19 -4.22 7.88
N LEU A 216 -17.90 -3.56 6.75
CA LEU A 216 -16.99 -2.41 6.71
C LEU A 216 -17.45 -1.27 7.63
N GLY A 217 -18.77 -1.16 7.90
CA GLY A 217 -19.33 -0.14 8.77
C GLY A 217 -18.77 -0.18 10.20
N GLU A 218 -18.33 -1.35 10.69
CA GLU A 218 -17.79 -1.50 12.03
C GLU A 218 -16.48 -0.72 12.23
N TYR A 219 -15.75 -0.42 11.15
CA TYR A 219 -14.60 0.48 11.16
C TYR A 219 -14.97 1.85 11.75
N PHE A 220 -16.05 2.46 11.26
CA PHE A 220 -16.49 3.79 11.70
C PHE A 220 -16.97 3.79 13.16
N GLY A 221 -17.48 2.65 13.64
CA GLY A 221 -17.88 2.48 15.05
C GLY A 221 -16.71 2.32 16.02
N ASN A 222 -15.52 1.94 15.52
CA ASN A 222 -14.33 1.64 16.33
C ASN A 222 -13.11 2.51 15.97
N LEU A 223 -13.30 3.69 15.35
CA LEU A 223 -12.20 4.57 14.93
C LEU A 223 -11.19 4.89 16.04
N ASN A 224 -11.63 4.94 17.30
CA ASN A 224 -10.79 5.22 18.45
C ASN A 224 -9.88 4.06 18.88
N LYS A 225 -10.07 2.87 18.31
CA LYS A 225 -9.28 1.67 18.58
C LYS A 225 -8.24 1.37 17.48
N PHE A 226 -8.37 2.02 16.32
CA PHE A 226 -7.36 2.06 15.25
C PHE A 226 -6.36 3.20 15.51
#